data_AF-Q841N1-F1
#
_entry.id   AF-Q841N1-F1
#
_cell.length_a   1.000
_cell.length_b   1.000
_cell.length_c   1.000
_cell.angle_alpha   90.00
_cell.angle_beta   90.00
_cell.angle_gamma   90.00
#
_symmetry.space_group_name_H-M   'P 1'
#
loop_
_entity.id
_entity.type
_entity.pdbx_description
1 polymer ?
#
loop_
_entity_poly.entity_id
_entity_poly.type
_entity_poly.pdbx_seq_one_letter_code
_entity_poly.pdbx_strand_id
1 'polypeptide(L)' 'LNPHVDRLCMVAELSITQEGKISRSRFYRAVIHSHARLTYTSVGAWLEQGKADEKHQALWPMLESLYDLYHILLDTRRLR' A
#
# COMPACT_ATOMS: atom_id res chain seq x y z
N LEU A 1 -0.72 11.77 6.51
CA LEU A 1 -2.09 12.14 6.92
C LEU A 1 -2.30 11.73 8.36
N ASN A 2 -2.96 12.57 9.17
CA ASN A 2 -3.21 12.21 10.57
C ASN A 2 -4.20 11.04 10.61
N PRO A 3 -3.94 10.00 11.41
CA PRO A 3 -4.85 8.87 11.55
C PRO A 3 -6.17 9.34 12.19
N HIS A 4 -7.27 8.67 11.84
CA HIS A 4 -8.60 8.86 12.42
C HIS A 4 -9.23 10.23 12.20
N VAL A 5 -8.81 10.98 11.17
CA VAL A 5 -9.44 12.25 10.81
C VAL A 5 -9.65 12.33 9.30
N ASP A 6 -10.81 12.86 8.91
CA ASP A 6 -11.16 13.09 7.52
C ASP A 6 -10.29 14.18 6.90
N ARG A 7 -9.84 13.92 5.68
CA ARG A 7 -8.90 14.77 4.96
C ARG A 7 -9.21 14.76 3.47
N LEU A 8 -9.23 15.95 2.87
CA LEU A 8 -9.30 16.12 1.43
C LEU A 8 -7.94 15.75 0.80
N CYS A 9 -7.98 14.95 -0.25
CA CYS A 9 -6.79 14.57 -1.00
C CYS A 9 -7.07 14.46 -2.50
N MET A 10 -6.00 14.46 -3.29
CA MET A 10 -6.02 13.99 -4.67
C MET A 10 -5.65 12.50 -4.67
N VAL A 11 -6.53 11.65 -5.18
CA VAL A 11 -6.32 10.20 -5.30
C VAL A 11 -5.78 9.89 -6.69
N ALA A 12 -4.76 9.03 -6.74
CA ALA A 12 -4.28 8.39 -7.95
C ALA A 12 -4.68 6.90 -7.90
N GLU A 13 -5.67 6.53 -8.69
CA GLU A 13 -6.13 5.14 -8.80
C GLU A 13 -5.48 4.51 -10.03
N LEU A 14 -4.71 3.44 -9.82
CA LEU A 14 -3.93 2.77 -10.84
C LEU A 14 -4.36 1.31 -10.95
N SER A 15 -4.55 0.83 -12.17
CA SER A 15 -4.65 -0.60 -12.46
C SER A 15 -3.31 -1.08 -13.01
N ILE A 16 -2.72 -2.07 -12.35
CA ILE A 16 -1.38 -2.60 -12.66
C ILE A 16 -1.54 -4.07 -13.05
N THR A 17 -0.91 -4.47 -14.15
CA THR A 17 -0.90 -5.86 -14.63
C THR A 17 0.11 -6.71 -13.85
N GLN A 18 0.05 -8.03 -14.02
CA GLN A 18 0.99 -8.95 -13.35
C GLN A 18 2.45 -8.72 -13.79
N GLU A 19 2.67 -8.14 -14.96
CA GLU A 19 4.00 -7.77 -15.49
C GLU A 19 4.47 -6.38 -15.00
N GLY A 20 3.73 -5.75 -14.07
CA GLY A 20 4.07 -4.45 -13.51
C GLY A 20 3.80 -3.27 -14.47
N LYS A 21 2.99 -3.47 -15.52
CA LYS A 21 2.59 -2.38 -16.44
C LYS A 21 1.34 -1.68 -15.94
N ILE A 22 1.30 -0.36 -16.05
CA ILE A 22 0.10 0.42 -15.71
C ILE A 22 -0.87 0.35 -16.89
N SER A 23 -2.04 -0.28 -16.70
CA SER A 23 -3.07 -0.42 -17.74
C SER A 23 -4.08 0.73 -17.72
N ARG A 24 -4.35 1.32 -16.56
CA ARG A 24 -5.28 2.45 -16.40
C ARG A 24 -4.82 3.36 -15.27
N SER A 25 -5.03 4.66 -15.43
CA SER A 25 -4.85 5.66 -14.39
C SER A 25 -6.03 6.61 -14.33
N ARG A 26 -6.45 6.97 -13.11
CA ARG A 26 -7.49 7.98 -12.86
C ARG A 26 -7.05 8.86 -11.71
N PHE A 27 -7.28 10.16 -11.86
CA PHE A 27 -6.96 11.15 -10.84
C PHE A 27 -8.24 11.92 -10.48
N TYR A 28 -8.57 11.98 -9.20
CA TYR A 28 -9.76 12.68 -8.73
C TYR A 28 -9.60 13.15 -7.29
N ARG A 29 -10.42 14.14 -6.91
CA ARG A 29 -10.48 14.65 -5.53
C ARG A 29 -11.37 13.73 -4.70
N ALA A 30 -10.93 13.39 -3.50
CA ALA A 30 -11.68 12.56 -2.57
C ALA A 30 -11.48 13.00 -1.11
N VAL A 31 -12.25 12.39 -0.21
CA VAL A 31 -12.04 12.45 1.24
C VAL A 31 -11.54 11.07 1.67
N ILE A 32 -10.48 11.04 2.48
CA ILE A 32 -9.96 9.79 3.07
C ILE A 32 -9.94 9.85 4.58
N HIS A 33 -10.15 8.68 5.20
CA HIS A 33 -10.03 8.44 6.62
C HIS A 33 -8.89 7.44 6.87
N SER A 34 -7.74 7.93 7.33
CA SER A 34 -6.54 7.10 7.52
C SER A 34 -6.75 6.13 8.69
N HIS A 35 -6.70 4.82 8.42
CA HIS A 35 -7.01 3.78 9.41
C HIS A 35 -5.91 3.56 10.44
N ALA A 36 -4.64 3.80 10.07
CA ALA A 36 -3.51 3.66 10.97
C ALA A 36 -2.35 4.58 10.57
N ARG A 37 -1.46 4.85 11.52
CA ARG A 37 -0.15 5.45 11.27
C ARG A 37 0.92 4.40 11.53
N LEU A 38 1.53 3.91 10.47
CA LEU A 38 2.55 2.87 10.52
C LEU A 38 3.96 3.47 10.38
N THR A 39 4.97 2.76 10.86
CA THR A 39 6.39 3.11 10.66
C THR A 39 7.09 2.04 9.82
N TYR A 40 8.13 2.42 9.09
CA TYR A 40 8.91 1.44 8.31
C TYR A 40 9.51 0.34 9.20
N THR A 41 9.96 0.69 10.40
CA THR A 41 10.50 -0.28 11.36
C THR A 41 9.46 -1.31 11.78
N SER A 42 8.23 -0.89 12.08
CA SER A 42 7.17 -1.83 12.49
C SER A 42 6.74 -2.73 11.32
N VAL A 43 6.53 -2.13 10.14
CA VAL A 43 6.10 -2.89 8.96
C VAL A 43 7.18 -3.86 8.50
N GLY A 44 8.46 -3.46 8.53
CA GLY A 44 9.58 -4.34 8.21
C GLY A 44 9.63 -5.56 9.13
N ALA A 45 9.51 -5.35 10.44
CA ALA A 45 9.48 -6.45 11.41
C ALA A 45 8.29 -7.40 11.18
N TRP A 46 7.11 -6.87 10.83
CA TRP A 46 5.94 -7.69 10.53
C TRP A 46 6.10 -8.52 9.25
N LEU A 47 6.69 -7.93 8.21
CA LEU A 47 7.00 -8.64 6.96
C LEU A 47 7.99 -9.78 7.17
N GLU A 48 9.02 -9.59 8.02
CA GLU A 48 9.95 -10.65 8.40
C GLU A 48 9.29 -11.77 9.21
N GLN A 49 8.34 -11.42 10.08
CA GLN A 49 7.61 -12.36 10.92
C GLN A 49 6.43 -13.05 10.21
N GLY A 50 6.03 -12.56 9.04
CA GLY A 50 4.86 -13.05 8.30
C GLY A 50 3.52 -12.78 8.99
N LYS A 51 3.46 -11.83 9.94
CA LYS A 51 2.22 -11.40 10.60
C LYS A 51 2.34 -10.01 11.19
N ALA A 52 1.23 -9.26 11.19
CA ALA A 52 1.11 -8.03 11.95
C ALA A 52 0.77 -8.30 13.43
N ASP A 53 1.00 -7.30 14.28
CA ASP A 53 0.53 -7.30 15.67
C ASP A 53 -0.99 -7.48 15.74
N GLU A 54 -1.51 -8.01 16.84
CA GLU A 54 -2.96 -8.26 17.06
C GLU A 54 -3.82 -7.03 16.74
N LYS A 55 -3.34 -5.83 17.09
CA LYS A 55 -4.05 -4.56 16.83
C LYS A 55 -4.17 -4.20 15.34
N HIS A 56 -3.26 -4.69 14.51
CA HIS A 56 -3.17 -4.37 13.08
C HIS A 56 -3.40 -5.59 12.19
N GLN A 57 -3.84 -6.72 12.76
CA GLN A 57 -4.05 -7.96 12.04
C GLN A 57 -5.08 -7.81 10.90
N ALA A 58 -6.07 -6.93 11.07
CA ALA A 58 -7.02 -6.59 10.02
C ALA A 58 -6.38 -5.91 8.78
N LEU A 59 -5.23 -5.25 8.94
CA LEU A 59 -4.49 -4.62 7.84
C LEU A 59 -3.53 -5.58 7.14
N TRP A 60 -3.28 -6.75 7.73
CA TRP A 60 -2.26 -7.68 7.24
C TRP A 60 -2.46 -8.12 5.78
N PRO A 61 -3.66 -8.53 5.33
CA PRO A 61 -3.86 -8.95 3.94
C PRO A 61 -3.56 -7.83 2.93
N MET A 62 -3.82 -6.57 3.31
CA MET A 62 -3.52 -5.40 2.49
C MET A 62 -2.02 -5.14 2.41
N LEU A 63 -1.30 -5.27 3.53
CA LEU A 63 0.15 -5.09 3.57
C LEU A 63 0.89 -6.17 2.75
N GLU A 64 0.44 -7.42 2.85
CA GLU A 64 0.96 -8.53 2.05
C GLU A 64 0.76 -8.26 0.54
N SER A 65 -0.46 -7.91 0.13
CA SER A 65 -0.76 -7.57 -1.27
C SER A 65 0.10 -6.40 -1.80
N LEU A 66 0.36 -5.39 -0.96
CA LEU A 66 1.21 -4.25 -1.33
C LEU A 66 2.68 -4.65 -1.44
N TYR A 67 3.14 -5.61 -0.63
CA TYR A 67 4.51 -6.12 -0.69
C TYR A 67 4.74 -6.98 -1.93
N ASP A 68 3.77 -7.81 -2.31
CA ASP A 68 3.81 -8.56 -3.57
C ASP A 68 3.87 -7.62 -4.79
N LEU A 69 3.02 -6.59 -4.79
CA LEU A 69 3.05 -5.56 -5.82
C LEU A 69 4.41 -4.84 -5.87
N TYR A 70 5.05 -4.60 -4.73
CA TYR A 70 6.37 -3.99 -4.68
C TYR A 70 7.42 -4.85 -5.40
N HIS A 71 7.44 -6.17 -5.20
CA HIS A 71 8.37 -7.07 -5.89
C HIS A 71 8.19 -7.05 -7.40
N ILE A 72 6.94 -7.12 -7.87
CA ILE A 72 6.62 -7.02 -9.29
C ILE A 72 7.15 -5.70 -9.87
N LEU A 73 6.87 -4.57 -9.21
CA LEU A 73 7.32 -3.26 -9.66
C LEU A 73 8.84 -3.07 -9.59
N LEU A 74 9.51 -3.71 -8.63
CA LEU A 74 10.95 -3.68 -8.48
C LEU A 74 11.64 -4.43 -9.63
N ASP A 75 11.14 -5.62 -9.95
CA ASP A 75 11.69 -6.45 -11.04
C ASP A 75 11.47 -5.78 -12.40
N THR A 76 10.26 -5.26 -12.66
CA THR A 76 10.00 -4.49 -13.90
C THR A 76 10.90 -3.26 -14.01
N ARG A 77 11.26 -2.61 -12.89
CA ARG A 77 12.20 -1.47 -12.89
C ARG A 77 13.63 -1.89 -13.18
N ARG A 78 14.08 -3.05 -12.69
CA ARG A 78 15.43 -3.58 -12.96
C ARG A 78 15.63 -3.98 -14.42
N LEU A 79 14.55 -4.40 -15.09
CA LEU A 79 14.55 -4.81 -16.49
C LEU A 79 14.50 -3.62 -17.48
N ARG A 80 14.20 -2.41 -17.00
CA ARG A 80 14.07 -1.19 -17.81
C ARG A 80 15.37 -0.37 -17.78
#